data_AF-A0A2M7VDR5-F1
#
_entry.id   AF-A0A2M7VDR5-F1
#
_cell.length_a   1.000
_cell.length_b   1.000
_cell.length_c   1.000
_cell.angle_alpha   90.00
_cell.angle_beta   90.00
_cell.angle_gamma   90.00
#
_symmetry.space_group_name_H-M   'P 1'
#
loop_
_entity.id
_entity.type
_entity.pdbx_description
1 polymer ?
#
loop_
_entity_poly.entity_id
_entity_poly.type
_entity_poly.pdbx_seq_one_letter_code
_entity_poly.pdbx_strand_id
1 'polypeptide(L)'
;MKKLLVVFFTLLIFLLSFQTALAEKTMSPNPAATMDNYELPYPGLLPDHPLYFLKMTRDKIIGFFISDPIKKAEFDILQSDKRLSAGVYLLNKKSP
;
A
#
# COMPACT_ATOMS: atom_id res chain seq x y z
N MET A 1 31.54 17.84 -15.06
CA MET A 1 30.87 18.40 -13.87
C MET A 1 29.37 18.60 -14.04
N LYS A 2 28.88 19.11 -15.19
CA LYS A 2 27.43 19.32 -15.43
C LYS A 2 26.58 18.03 -15.37
N LYS A 3 27.09 16.91 -15.90
CA LYS A 3 26.41 15.60 -15.86
C LYS A 3 26.29 15.03 -14.42
N LEU A 4 27.30 15.28 -13.58
CA LEU A 4 27.29 14.87 -12.17
C LEU A 4 26.23 15.67 -11.37
N LEU A 5 26.12 16.96 -11.67
CA LEU A 5 25.11 17.84 -11.07
C LEU A 5 23.69 17.42 -11.46
N VAL A 6 23.46 17.02 -12.72
CA VAL A 6 22.16 16.51 -13.17
C VAL A 6 21.80 15.21 -12.47
N VAL A 7 22.74 14.27 -12.31
CA VAL A 7 22.50 13.01 -11.59
C VAL A 7 22.17 13.26 -10.12
N PHE A 8 22.89 14.18 -9.48
CA PHE A 8 22.61 14.56 -8.09
C PHE A 8 21.22 15.22 -7.94
N PHE A 9 20.84 16.07 -8.89
CA PHE A 9 19.54 16.74 -8.89
C PHE A 9 18.39 15.74 -9.12
N THR A 10 18.57 14.76 -10.00
CA THR A 10 17.57 13.69 -10.19
C THR A 10 17.45 12.78 -8.97
N LEU A 11 18.56 12.49 -8.28
CA LEU A 11 18.55 11.69 -7.05
C LEU A 11 17.85 12.43 -5.90
N LEU A 12 18.07 13.75 -5.81
CA LEU A 12 17.42 14.59 -4.81
C LEU A 12 15.90 14.63 -5.01
N ILE A 13 15.41 14.82 -6.24
CA ILE A 13 13.97 14.80 -6.56
C ILE A 13 13.34 13.43 -6.25
N PHE A 14 14.07 12.35 -6.51
CA PHE A 14 13.61 11.00 -6.19
C PHE A 14 13.47 10.78 -4.67
N LEU A 15 14.38 11.31 -3.87
CA LEU A 15 14.33 11.23 -2.40
C LEU A 15 13.19 12.06 -1.81
N LEU A 16 12.87 13.24 -2.38
CA LEU A 16 11.74 14.07 -1.93
C LEU A 16 10.36 13.49 -2.27
N SER A 17 10.29 12.56 -3.23
CA SER A 17 9.03 11.91 -3.63
C SER A 17 8.57 10.85 -2.61
N PHE A 18 9.46 10.41 -1.72
CA PHE A 18 9.14 9.58 -0.55
C PHE A 18 8.61 10.45 0.60
N GLN A 19 7.52 11.18 0.39
CA GLN A 19 6.83 11.78 1.53
C GLN A 19 6.15 10.68 2.34
N THR A 20 6.59 10.53 3.58
CA THR A 20 5.88 9.77 4.62
C THR A 20 4.55 10.46 4.87
N ALA A 21 3.46 9.84 4.43
CA ALA A 21 2.13 10.20 4.91
C ALA A 21 2.09 9.94 6.42
N LEU A 22 2.32 10.99 7.22
CA LEU A 22 1.93 10.99 8.62
C LEU A 22 0.41 11.01 8.63
N ALA A 23 -0.19 9.82 8.60
CA ALA A 23 -1.61 9.68 8.88
C ALA A 23 -1.82 10.04 10.35
N GLU A 24 -2.32 11.23 10.62
CA GLU A 24 -2.91 11.53 11.92
C GLU A 24 -4.06 10.54 12.13
N LYS A 25 -3.89 9.63 13.10
CA LYS A 25 -4.96 8.77 13.59
C LYS A 25 -5.91 9.65 14.41
N THR A 26 -6.77 10.41 13.73
CA THR A 26 -7.96 10.97 14.36
C THR A 26 -8.83 9.79 14.79
N MET A 27 -8.92 9.57 16.09
CA MET A 27 -9.93 8.70 16.68
C MET A 27 -11.30 9.34 16.42
N SER A 28 -11.88 9.02 15.26
CA SER A 28 -13.31 9.25 15.03
C SER A 28 -14.09 8.37 16.01
N PRO A 29 -15.13 8.89 16.68
CA PRO A 29 -15.91 8.10 17.62
C PRO A 29 -16.59 6.97 16.85
N ASN A 30 -16.22 5.73 17.19
CA ASN A 30 -16.76 4.49 16.65
C ASN A 30 -18.30 4.47 16.87
N PRO A 31 -19.13 4.68 15.83
CA PRO A 31 -20.54 4.33 15.93
C PRO A 31 -20.57 2.80 16.03
N ALA A 32 -21.37 2.28 16.97
CA ALA A 32 -21.54 0.85 17.16
C ALA A 32 -21.64 0.11 15.82
N ALA A 33 -20.80 -0.91 15.65
CA ALA A 33 -20.66 -1.66 14.42
C ALA A 33 -22.00 -2.28 13.99
N THR A 34 -22.72 -1.59 13.10
CA THR A 34 -23.63 -2.23 12.17
C THR A 34 -22.76 -3.05 11.21
N MET A 35 -22.71 -4.35 11.47
CA MET A 35 -22.01 -5.40 10.72
C MET A 35 -22.57 -5.60 9.30
N ASP A 36 -23.03 -4.55 8.62
CA ASP A 36 -23.83 -4.76 7.41
C ASP A 36 -23.06 -4.60 6.11
N ASN A 37 -21.88 -3.94 6.07
CA ASN A 37 -21.01 -3.95 4.90
C ASN A 37 -19.55 -3.64 5.28
N TYR A 38 -18.68 -4.65 5.33
CA TYR A 38 -17.24 -4.43 5.41
C TYR A 38 -16.72 -4.04 4.04
N GLU A 39 -16.51 -2.74 3.80
CA GLU A 39 -16.00 -2.24 2.54
C GLU A 39 -14.51 -2.60 2.39
N LEU A 40 -14.21 -3.46 1.42
CA LEU A 40 -12.85 -3.88 1.14
C LEU A 40 -12.01 -2.70 0.60
N PRO A 41 -10.78 -2.50 1.09
CA PRO A 41 -9.92 -1.44 0.60
C PRO A 41 -9.56 -1.67 -0.88
N TYR A 42 -9.44 -0.57 -1.63
CA TYR A 42 -9.08 -0.64 -3.05
C TYR A 42 -7.67 -1.26 -3.24
N PRO A 43 -7.52 -2.26 -4.13
CA PRO A 43 -6.28 -3.03 -4.25
C PRO A 43 -5.14 -2.24 -4.93
N GLY A 44 -5.46 -1.13 -5.60
CA GLY A 44 -4.50 -0.37 -6.39
C GLY A 44 -4.01 -1.19 -7.58
N LEU A 45 -2.70 -1.49 -7.61
CA LEU A 45 -2.09 -2.29 -8.67
C LEU A 45 -2.47 -3.77 -8.55
N LEU A 46 -3.02 -4.32 -9.62
CA LEU A 46 -3.50 -5.70 -9.70
C LEU A 46 -2.38 -6.68 -10.10
N PRO A 47 -2.52 -7.97 -9.73
CA PRO A 47 -1.56 -9.04 -10.08
C PRO A 47 -1.36 -9.30 -11.57
N ASP A 48 -2.22 -8.79 -12.45
CA ASP A 48 -2.12 -8.93 -13.90
C ASP A 48 -1.09 -7.98 -14.53
N HIS A 49 -0.71 -6.91 -13.83
CA HIS A 49 0.20 -5.90 -14.36
C HIS A 49 1.67 -6.27 -14.12
N PRO A 50 2.58 -6.07 -15.09
CA PRO A 50 4.01 -6.40 -14.94
C PRO A 50 4.68 -5.65 -13.78
N LEU A 51 4.22 -4.44 -13.43
CA LEU A 51 4.76 -3.69 -12.28
C LEU A 51 4.31 -4.23 -10.91
N TYR A 52 3.48 -5.28 -10.84
CA TYR A 52 2.99 -5.84 -9.56
C TYR A 52 4.13 -6.32 -8.66
N PHE A 53 5.26 -6.77 -9.25
CA PHE A 53 6.43 -7.15 -8.46
C PHE A 53 6.94 -5.98 -7.61
N LEU A 54 6.89 -4.74 -8.12
CA LEU A 54 7.41 -3.57 -7.40
C LEU A 54 6.56 -3.26 -6.18
N LYS A 55 5.24 -3.41 -6.29
CA LYS A 55 4.30 -3.33 -5.16
C LYS A 55 4.65 -4.38 -4.11
N MET A 56 4.84 -5.63 -4.53
CA MET A 56 5.17 -6.73 -3.62
C MET A 56 6.52 -6.53 -2.92
N THR A 57 7.54 -6.02 -3.61
CA THR A 57 8.83 -5.70 -3.00
C THR A 57 8.69 -4.59 -1.97
N ARG A 58 7.92 -3.53 -2.28
CA ARG A 58 7.64 -2.43 -1.34
C ARG A 58 6.94 -2.93 -0.09
N ASP A 59 5.91 -3.76 -0.24
CA ASP A 59 5.15 -4.29 0.90
C ASP A 59 6.02 -5.21 1.78
N LYS A 60 6.94 -5.98 1.17
CA LYS A 60 7.91 -6.81 1.89
C LYS A 60 8.94 -5.99 2.65
N ILE A 61 9.45 -4.91 2.05
CA ILE A 61 10.37 -3.98 2.71
C ILE A 61 9.67 -3.36 3.93
N ILE A 62 8.43 -2.87 3.77
CA ILE A 62 7.70 -2.28 4.89
C ILE A 62 7.45 -3.31 5.99
N GLY A 63 6.95 -4.49 5.66
CA GLY A 63 6.71 -5.56 6.63
C GLY A 63 7.98 -6.01 7.36
N PHE A 64 9.15 -5.90 6.72
CA PHE A 64 10.44 -6.18 7.34
C PHE A 64 10.88 -5.06 8.31
N PHE A 65 10.58 -3.80 8.00
CA PHE A 65 10.92 -2.65 8.85
C PHE A 65 9.98 -2.48 10.06
N ILE A 66 8.80 -3.09 10.06
CA ILE A 66 7.89 -3.04 11.22
C ILE A 66 8.43 -3.96 12.32
N SER A 67 8.96 -3.36 13.38
CA SER A 67 9.50 -4.09 14.54
C SER A 67 8.46 -4.38 15.62
N ASP A 68 7.37 -3.61 15.69
CA ASP A 68 6.29 -3.80 16.67
C ASP A 68 5.34 -4.92 16.21
N PRO A 69 5.11 -5.97 17.01
CA PRO A 69 4.28 -7.12 16.64
C PRO A 69 2.81 -6.74 16.40
N ILE A 70 2.26 -5.78 17.16
CA ILE A 70 0.86 -5.34 17.00
C ILE A 70 0.72 -4.61 15.67
N LYS A 71 1.67 -3.71 15.37
CA LYS A 71 1.70 -2.99 14.09
C LYS A 71 1.92 -3.92 12.90
N LYS A 72 2.71 -4.98 13.08
CA LYS A 72 2.92 -5.98 12.05
C LYS A 72 1.62 -6.73 11.76
N ALA A 73 0.88 -7.13 12.79
CA ALA A 73 -0.42 -7.79 12.62
C ALA A 73 -1.44 -6.89 11.91
N GLU A 74 -1.56 -5.61 12.33
CA GLU A 74 -2.43 -4.63 11.65
C GLU A 74 -2.07 -4.48 10.17
N PHE A 75 -0.78 -4.41 9.85
CA PHE A 75 -0.28 -4.33 8.48
C PHE A 75 -0.59 -5.60 7.67
N ASP A 76 -0.37 -6.78 8.24
CA ASP A 76 -0.60 -8.07 7.58
C ASP A 76 -2.10 -8.27 7.27
N ILE A 77 -3.00 -7.84 8.18
CA ILE A 77 -4.46 -7.84 7.95
C ILE A 77 -4.80 -6.92 6.78
N LEU A 78 -4.35 -5.66 6.82
CA LEU A 78 -4.63 -4.69 5.76
C LEU A 78 -4.13 -5.16 4.38
N GLN A 79 -2.97 -5.81 4.34
CA GLN A 79 -2.42 -6.36 3.11
C GLN A 79 -3.24 -7.55 2.59
N SER A 80 -3.79 -8.36 3.49
CA SER A 80 -4.68 -9.48 3.15
C SER A 80 -5.99 -8.99 2.55
N ASP A 81 -6.59 -7.94 3.12
CA ASP A 81 -7.83 -7.35 2.60
C ASP A 81 -7.63 -6.76 1.19
N LYS A 82 -6.49 -6.08 0.96
CA LYS A 82 -6.12 -5.59 -0.37
C LYS A 82 -5.95 -6.71 -1.39
N ARG A 83 -5.41 -7.87 -0.99
CA ARG A 83 -5.27 -9.03 -1.87
C ARG A 83 -6.62 -9.68 -2.20
N LEU A 84 -7.51 -9.77 -1.20
CA LEU A 84 -8.89 -10.22 -1.40
C LEU A 84 -9.60 -9.33 -2.41
N SER A 85 -9.54 -8.01 -2.22
CA SER A 85 -10.11 -7.02 -3.13
C SER A 85 -9.56 -7.13 -4.55
N ALA A 86 -8.25 -7.38 -4.70
CA ALA A 86 -7.64 -7.63 -5.99
C ALA A 86 -8.19 -8.89 -6.68
N GLY A 87 -8.40 -9.96 -5.92
CA GLY A 87 -9.02 -11.19 -6.41
C GLY A 87 -10.45 -10.96 -6.90
N VAL A 88 -11.28 -10.28 -6.09
CA VAL A 88 -12.65 -9.91 -6.47
C VAL A 88 -12.66 -9.08 -7.75
N TYR A 89 -11.78 -8.08 -7.86
CA TYR A 89 -11.69 -7.23 -9.05
C TYR A 89 -11.28 -8.03 -10.30
N LEU A 90 -10.33 -8.95 -10.18
CA LEU A 90 -9.92 -9.81 -11.29
C LEU A 90 -11.02 -10.79 -11.71
N LEU A 91 -11.79 -11.32 -10.77
CA LEU A 91 -12.95 -12.16 -11.07
C LEU A 91 -14.02 -11.38 -11.82
N ASN A 92 -14.38 -10.19 -11.32
CA ASN A 92 -15.36 -9.32 -11.97
C ASN A 92 -14.91 -8.88 -13.37
N LYS A 93 -13.60 -8.64 -13.58
CA LYS A 93 -13.02 -8.32 -14.88
C LYS A 93 -13.11 -9.49 -15.89
N LYS A 94 -13.11 -10.73 -15.40
CA LYS A 94 -13.08 -11.94 -16.23
C LYS A 94 -14.47 -12.54 -16.48
N SER A 95 -15.46 -12.18 -15.68
CA SER A 95 -16.87 -12.49 -15.97
C SER A 95 -17.33 -11.66 -17.17
N PRO A 96 -17.90 -12.29 -18.23
CA PRO A 96 -18.41 -11.60 -19.41
C PRO A 96 -19.64 -10.74 -19.12
#